data_AF-A0A7V9UK56-F1
#
_entry.id   AF-A0A7V9UK56-F1
#
_cell.length_a   1.000
_cell.length_b   1.000
_cell.length_c   1.000
_cell.angle_alpha   90.00
_cell.angle_beta   90.00
_cell.angle_gamma   90.00
#
_symmetry.space_group_name_H-M   'P 1'
#
loop_
_entity.id
_entity.type
_entity.pdbx_description
1 polymer ?
#
loop_
_entity_poly.entity_id
_entity_poly.type
_entity_poly.pdbx_seq_one_letter_code
_entity_poly.pdbx_strand_id
1 'polypeptide(L)'
;MRFLARPAFFIALMVGAMLSAAVAQTAPKPGTGIITGRVTLGDKAASNIAVMLLPAERNKPERKSIAKATTDYEGHYQLMNVPAGRYNVMAIAPALVGPSEGMYGESGKTVTIADGETVEKIDFALVKGGVITGRVTDGDGTPVIGERIHLNQADKQGQRGGRGFFSFNPSMYETDDRGIYRIYGIPAGKYTVSIGESTDEGISRFGIGGRGYYKRIFHPNMTEESKATIIEIGEGSEATNVDISLGRKSKSFAATGRIMDESGKAVVGARVGNGSVMKDGKRMVGFGFGSISNSKGEFRLEGLMPGRYAAFVWGEGNASDYSDTIQFEITDGDISGLELKMHRG
;
A
#
# COMPACT_ATOMS: atom_id res chain seq x y z
N MET A 1 -19.29 84.03 -43.03
CA MET A 1 -20.10 82.80 -43.20
C MET A 1 -19.36 81.63 -42.57
N ARG A 2 -20.09 80.86 -41.75
CA ARG A 2 -19.79 79.64 -40.94
C ARG A 2 -18.57 78.80 -41.38
N PHE A 3 -17.56 78.57 -40.52
CA PHE A 3 -17.37 77.44 -39.56
C PHE A 3 -17.34 76.05 -40.24
N LEU A 4 -16.45 75.08 -39.99
CA LEU A 4 -15.54 74.75 -38.87
C LEU A 4 -14.44 73.80 -39.41
N ALA A 5 -13.16 74.08 -39.10
CA ALA A 5 -12.04 73.16 -39.31
C ALA A 5 -11.69 72.47 -37.97
N ARG A 6 -11.41 71.17 -38.07
CA ARG A 6 -11.12 70.20 -37.00
C ARG A 6 -10.04 70.66 -36.02
N PRO A 7 -10.13 70.30 -34.73
CA PRO A 7 -8.95 70.06 -33.92
C PRO A 7 -8.81 68.60 -33.45
N ALA A 8 -7.55 68.29 -33.18
CA ALA A 8 -6.96 67.03 -32.78
C ALA A 8 -7.45 66.49 -31.44
N PHE A 9 -7.36 65.17 -31.26
CA PHE A 9 -7.24 64.54 -29.96
C PHE A 9 -5.96 63.71 -29.93
N PHE A 10 -4.98 64.18 -29.16
CA PHE A 10 -3.77 63.43 -28.84
C PHE A 10 -4.12 62.31 -27.85
N ILE A 11 -3.80 61.07 -28.22
CA ILE A 11 -3.91 59.90 -27.36
C ILE A 11 -2.68 59.85 -26.46
N ALA A 12 -2.88 60.02 -25.15
CA ALA A 12 -1.87 59.71 -24.15
C ALA A 12 -1.87 58.20 -23.88
N LEU A 13 -0.73 57.57 -24.11
CA LEU A 13 -0.45 56.16 -23.89
C LEU A 13 -0.31 55.89 -22.38
N MET A 14 -1.29 55.25 -21.74
CA MET A 14 -1.19 54.80 -20.35
C MET A 14 -0.77 53.32 -20.32
N VAL A 15 0.52 53.06 -20.13
CA VAL A 15 1.05 51.71 -19.86
C VAL A 15 0.85 51.41 -18.38
N GLY A 16 -0.22 50.67 -18.07
CA GLY A 16 -0.45 50.11 -16.74
C GLY A 16 0.48 48.92 -16.51
N ALA A 17 1.48 49.08 -15.65
CA ALA A 17 2.32 47.97 -15.18
C ALA A 17 1.50 47.08 -14.23
N MET A 18 1.03 45.94 -14.73
CA MET A 18 0.54 44.85 -13.87
C MET A 18 1.74 44.18 -13.19
N LEU A 19 1.99 44.55 -11.93
CA LEU A 19 2.83 43.79 -11.01
C LEU A 19 2.17 42.44 -10.75
N SER A 20 2.67 41.40 -11.41
CA SER A 20 2.39 40.02 -11.03
C SER A 20 3.01 39.78 -9.65
N ALA A 21 2.17 39.67 -8.62
CA ALA A 21 2.59 39.15 -7.33
C ALA A 21 2.90 37.66 -7.53
N ALA A 22 4.15 37.34 -7.84
CA ALA A 22 4.67 36.00 -7.72
C ALA A 22 4.53 35.60 -6.25
N VAL A 23 3.65 34.63 -5.96
CA VAL A 23 3.66 33.92 -4.69
C VAL A 23 5.03 33.25 -4.64
N ALA A 24 5.97 33.85 -3.92
CA ALA A 24 7.28 33.27 -3.70
C ALA A 24 7.04 31.93 -3.00
N GLN A 25 7.19 30.84 -3.73
CA GLN A 25 7.29 29.51 -3.16
C GLN A 25 8.55 29.53 -2.30
N THR A 26 8.37 29.69 -0.99
CA THR A 26 9.48 29.70 -0.04
C THR A 26 10.27 28.43 -0.26
N ALA A 27 11.55 28.57 -0.61
CA ALA A 27 12.45 27.45 -0.73
C ALA A 27 12.37 26.61 0.57
N PRO A 28 12.31 25.27 0.49
CA PRO A 28 12.29 24.44 1.68
C PRO A 28 13.49 24.82 2.54
N LYS A 29 13.23 25.24 3.78
CA LYS A 29 14.29 25.65 4.70
C LYS A 29 15.31 24.50 4.82
N PRO A 30 16.62 24.78 4.74
CA PRO A 30 17.63 23.76 4.99
C PRO A 30 17.37 23.11 6.35
N GLY A 31 17.45 21.78 6.41
CA GLY A 31 17.31 21.09 7.69
C GLY A 31 18.53 21.36 8.56
N THR A 32 18.31 21.79 9.79
CA THR A 32 19.34 22.13 10.77
C THR A 32 19.21 21.33 12.07
N GLY A 33 18.10 20.60 12.23
CA GLY A 33 17.84 19.78 13.40
C GLY A 33 18.67 18.50 13.43
N ILE A 34 18.82 17.95 14.63
CA ILE A 34 19.58 16.72 14.91
C ILE A 34 18.70 15.78 15.72
N ILE A 35 18.72 14.48 15.40
CA ILE A 35 18.09 13.43 16.21
C ILE A 35 19.16 12.42 16.62
N THR A 36 19.26 12.14 17.91
CA THR A 36 20.18 11.13 18.46
C THR A 36 19.43 10.07 19.26
N GLY A 37 20.06 8.91 19.35
CA GLY A 37 19.56 7.81 20.16
C GLY A 37 20.51 6.63 20.13
N ARG A 38 20.09 5.56 20.80
CA ARG A 38 20.82 4.31 20.92
C ARG A 38 19.95 3.13 20.53
N VAL A 39 20.52 2.17 19.82
CA VAL A 39 19.89 0.89 19.52
C VAL A 39 20.56 -0.21 20.33
N THR A 40 19.75 -1.03 20.99
CA THR A 40 20.19 -2.23 21.71
C THR A 40 19.57 -3.49 21.11
N LEU A 41 20.20 -4.63 21.33
CA LEU A 41 19.67 -5.96 21.09
C LEU A 41 19.68 -6.71 22.43
N GLY A 42 18.50 -6.81 23.06
CA GLY A 42 18.40 -7.10 24.50
C GLY A 42 19.17 -6.06 25.31
N ASP A 43 20.03 -6.51 26.22
CA ASP A 43 20.85 -5.63 27.08
C ASP A 43 22.16 -5.15 26.43
N LYS A 44 22.44 -5.53 25.17
CA LYS A 44 23.70 -5.23 24.48
C LYS A 44 23.53 -4.13 23.45
N ALA A 45 24.60 -3.36 23.21
CA ALA A 45 24.66 -2.42 22.08
C ALA A 45 24.44 -3.15 20.74
N ALA A 46 23.64 -2.56 19.86
CA ALA A 46 23.42 -3.07 18.51
C ALA A 46 24.12 -2.15 17.49
N SER A 47 25.27 -2.58 17.01
CA SER A 47 26.05 -1.89 15.99
C SER A 47 25.60 -2.23 14.57
N ASN A 48 25.90 -1.35 13.61
CA ASN A 48 25.60 -1.54 12.19
C ASN A 48 24.10 -1.69 11.87
N ILE A 49 23.24 -1.07 12.68
CA ILE A 49 21.79 -1.00 12.44
C ILE A 49 21.50 0.27 11.65
N ALA A 50 20.81 0.13 10.52
CA ALA A 50 20.36 1.27 9.74
C ALA A 50 19.22 1.98 10.47
N VAL A 51 19.33 3.29 10.69
CA VAL A 51 18.26 4.12 11.24
C VAL A 51 17.80 5.08 10.16
N MET A 52 16.50 5.12 9.88
CA MET A 52 15.91 5.97 8.86
C MET A 52 14.91 6.94 9.45
N LEU A 53 14.89 8.16 8.90
CA LEU A 53 13.88 9.17 9.19
C LEU A 53 12.89 9.23 8.03
N LEU A 54 11.63 8.93 8.28
CA LEU A 54 10.55 9.04 7.30
C LEU A 54 9.57 10.15 7.70
N PRO A 55 8.93 10.85 6.76
CA PRO A 55 7.81 11.75 7.08
C PRO A 55 6.71 11.01 7.85
N ALA A 56 6.08 11.66 8.82
CA ALA A 56 4.96 11.07 9.54
C ALA A 56 3.69 10.95 8.67
N GLU A 57 3.55 11.84 7.68
CA GLU A 57 2.43 11.83 6.73
C GLU A 57 2.54 10.64 5.75
N ARG A 58 1.50 9.79 5.77
CA ARG A 58 1.48 8.52 5.05
C ARG A 58 0.99 8.61 3.60
N ASN A 59 0.54 9.79 3.15
CA ASN A 59 -0.22 9.94 1.90
C ASN A 59 0.64 10.04 0.63
N LYS A 60 1.97 9.91 0.73
CA LYS A 60 2.86 9.95 -0.44
C LYS A 60 3.32 8.52 -0.81
N PRO A 61 3.13 8.09 -2.08
CA PRO A 61 3.45 6.73 -2.52
C PRO A 61 4.96 6.42 -2.48
N GLU A 62 5.82 7.44 -2.55
CA GLU A 62 7.26 7.31 -2.38
C GLU A 62 7.69 7.88 -1.03
N ARG A 63 7.90 7.02 -0.02
CA ARG A 63 8.50 7.43 1.26
C ARG A 63 10.01 7.52 1.12
N LYS A 64 10.50 8.56 0.45
CA LYS A 64 11.94 8.86 0.47
C LYS A 64 12.35 9.22 1.90
N SER A 65 13.36 8.53 2.42
CA SER A 65 13.94 8.87 3.72
C SER A 65 14.52 10.28 3.69
N ILE A 66 14.24 11.06 4.73
CA ILE A 66 14.74 12.43 4.91
C ILE A 66 16.20 12.40 5.37
N ALA A 67 16.52 11.48 6.27
CA ALA A 67 17.86 11.25 6.78
C ALA A 67 18.07 9.75 7.03
N LYS A 68 19.34 9.32 7.01
CA LYS A 68 19.76 7.96 7.36
C LYS A 68 21.04 8.02 8.19
N ALA A 69 21.15 7.10 9.12
CA ALA A 69 22.35 6.87 9.92
C ALA A 69 22.58 5.36 10.08
N THR A 70 23.76 4.97 10.53
CA THR A 70 24.08 3.60 10.95
C THR A 70 24.63 3.67 12.35
N THR A 71 24.22 2.74 13.22
CA THR A 71 24.70 2.73 14.61
C THR A 71 26.18 2.36 14.70
N ASP A 72 26.90 3.02 15.61
CA ASP A 72 28.29 2.72 15.93
C ASP A 72 28.45 1.45 16.80
N TYR A 73 29.67 1.16 17.25
CA TYR A 73 29.98 -0.02 18.06
C TYR A 73 29.33 -0.02 19.46
N GLU A 74 28.91 1.15 19.95
CA GLU A 74 28.19 1.31 21.22
C GLU A 74 26.66 1.39 21.02
N GLY A 75 26.21 1.34 19.77
CA GLY A 75 24.83 1.36 19.35
C GLY A 75 24.26 2.77 19.14
N HIS A 76 25.08 3.82 19.23
CA HIS A 76 24.60 5.19 19.06
C HIS A 76 24.45 5.55 17.58
N TYR A 77 23.49 6.42 17.28
CA TYR A 77 23.31 6.99 15.96
C TYR A 77 23.01 8.49 16.02
N GLN A 78 23.27 9.17 14.92
CA GLN A 78 22.94 10.59 14.75
C GLN A 78 22.38 10.84 13.35
N LEU A 79 21.16 11.39 13.30
CA LEU A 79 20.54 11.92 12.08
C LEU A 79 20.74 13.43 12.07
N MET A 80 21.35 13.96 11.02
CA MET A 80 21.68 15.38 10.88
C MET A 80 20.90 16.02 9.73
N ASN A 81 20.92 17.35 9.70
CA ASN A 81 20.28 18.17 8.67
C ASN A 81 18.78 17.90 8.54
N VAL A 82 18.11 17.71 9.67
CA VAL A 82 16.69 17.39 9.72
C VAL A 82 15.87 18.69 9.65
N PRO A 83 14.98 18.86 8.66
CA PRO A 83 14.08 20.01 8.63
C PRO A 83 13.05 19.95 9.75
N ALA A 84 12.59 21.11 10.22
CA ALA A 84 11.50 21.18 11.17
C ALA A 84 10.25 20.43 10.65
N GLY A 85 9.62 19.61 11.47
CA GLY A 85 8.49 18.80 11.06
C GLY A 85 8.20 17.62 11.98
N ARG A 86 7.30 16.74 11.54
CA ARG A 86 6.92 15.51 12.25
C ARG A 86 7.33 14.29 11.45
N TYR A 87 8.05 13.38 12.09
CA TYR A 87 8.69 12.24 11.46
C TYR A 87 8.49 10.95 12.25
N ASN A 88 8.66 9.83 11.57
CA ASN A 88 8.89 8.53 12.19
C ASN A 88 10.38 8.20 12.09
N VAL A 89 11.01 7.94 13.23
CA VAL A 89 12.37 7.39 13.29
C VAL A 89 12.24 5.88 13.36
N MET A 90 12.97 5.15 12.51
CA MET A 90 12.86 3.69 12.40
C MET A 90 14.22 3.03 12.46
N ALA A 91 14.37 2.00 13.29
CA ALA A 91 15.50 1.09 13.24
C ALA A 91 15.18 -0.07 12.29
N ILE A 92 15.97 -0.20 11.21
CA ILE A 92 15.79 -1.21 10.17
C ILE A 92 16.88 -2.26 10.31
N ALA A 93 16.46 -3.46 10.70
CA ALA A 93 17.33 -4.61 10.82
C ALA A 93 16.59 -5.87 10.38
N PRO A 94 17.11 -6.64 9.40
CA PRO A 94 16.52 -7.91 9.03
C PRO A 94 16.42 -8.85 10.25
N ALA A 95 15.27 -9.50 10.42
CA ALA A 95 14.99 -10.47 11.49
C ALA A 95 14.98 -9.94 12.93
N LEU A 96 15.27 -8.66 13.18
CA LEU A 96 15.10 -8.03 14.49
C LEU A 96 13.80 -7.24 14.51
N VAL A 97 13.20 -7.19 15.70
CA VAL A 97 11.94 -6.49 15.96
C VAL A 97 12.09 -5.66 17.22
N GLY A 98 11.26 -4.65 17.41
CA GLY A 98 11.36 -3.74 18.55
C GLY A 98 10.09 -2.91 18.71
N PRO A 99 10.03 -2.05 19.75
CA PRO A 99 8.84 -1.28 20.10
C PRO A 99 8.28 -0.49 18.92
N SER A 100 6.99 -0.67 18.66
CA SER A 100 6.25 0.07 17.64
C SER A 100 5.21 0.95 18.31
N GLU A 101 5.36 2.27 18.21
CA GLU A 101 4.27 3.21 18.55
C GLU A 101 3.23 3.30 17.43
N GLY A 102 3.52 2.70 16.26
CA GLY A 102 2.67 2.69 15.08
C GLY A 102 1.89 1.39 14.85
N MET A 103 0.85 1.49 14.03
CA MET A 103 -0.13 0.43 13.72
C MET A 103 0.36 -0.66 12.73
N TYR A 104 1.68 -0.82 12.49
CA TYR A 104 2.20 -1.68 11.39
C TYR A 104 3.40 -2.58 11.75
N GLY A 105 3.69 -2.79 13.04
CA GLY A 105 4.80 -3.66 13.48
C GLY A 105 6.20 -3.10 13.16
N GLU A 106 6.27 -1.83 12.76
CA GLU A 106 7.50 -1.10 12.49
C GLU A 106 8.12 -0.61 13.80
N SER A 107 9.37 -0.98 14.11
CA SER A 107 10.08 -0.38 15.23
C SER A 107 10.30 1.10 14.97
N GLY A 108 9.42 1.91 15.52
CA GLY A 108 9.22 3.28 15.08
C GLY A 108 8.73 4.16 16.21
N LYS A 109 9.37 5.32 16.36
CA LYS A 109 8.96 6.37 17.30
C LYS A 109 8.60 7.63 16.53
N THR A 110 7.49 8.26 16.91
CA THR A 110 7.11 9.54 16.31
C THR A 110 7.84 10.67 17.01
N VAL A 111 8.51 11.52 16.24
CA VAL A 111 9.24 12.69 16.76
C VAL A 111 8.77 13.94 16.03
N THR A 112 8.58 15.02 16.78
CA THR A 112 8.42 16.37 16.24
C THR A 112 9.71 17.13 16.53
N ILE A 113 10.23 17.85 15.55
CA ILE A 113 11.47 18.61 15.65
C ILE A 113 11.26 20.03 15.13
N ALA A 114 11.74 21.03 15.86
CA ALA A 114 11.77 22.43 15.49
C ALA A 114 13.07 22.77 14.74
N ASP A 115 13.13 23.99 14.18
CA ASP A 115 14.30 24.47 13.45
C ASP A 115 15.51 24.60 14.40
N GLY A 116 16.64 23.99 14.05
CA GLY A 116 17.86 23.94 14.86
C GLY A 116 17.77 23.09 16.13
N GLU A 117 16.66 22.41 16.40
CA GLU A 117 16.48 21.61 17.61
C GLU A 117 17.32 20.32 17.56
N THR A 118 17.87 19.94 18.72
CA THR A 118 18.43 18.60 18.93
C THR A 118 17.48 17.79 19.80
N VAL A 119 16.94 16.70 19.24
CA VAL A 119 16.10 15.75 19.97
C VAL A 119 16.95 14.52 20.31
N GLU A 120 17.09 14.24 21.61
CA GLU A 120 17.92 13.15 22.11
C GLU A 120 17.09 11.98 22.64
N LYS A 121 17.76 10.86 22.91
CA LYS A 121 17.20 9.66 23.57
C LYS A 121 16.05 8.99 22.82
N ILE A 122 16.13 9.03 21.49
CA ILE A 122 15.23 8.25 20.64
C ILE A 122 15.76 6.81 20.55
N ASP A 123 15.62 6.09 21.65
CA ASP A 123 16.26 4.78 21.81
C ASP A 123 15.37 3.63 21.31
N PHE A 124 15.98 2.59 20.75
CA PHE A 124 15.30 1.37 20.29
C PHE A 124 15.87 0.15 21.00
N ALA A 125 15.01 -0.59 21.70
CA ALA A 125 15.36 -1.90 22.26
C ALA A 125 14.88 -3.00 21.32
N LEU A 126 15.78 -3.51 20.48
CA LEU A 126 15.46 -4.60 19.57
C LEU A 126 15.59 -5.95 20.27
N VAL A 127 14.84 -6.93 19.77
CA VAL A 127 14.87 -8.33 20.14
C VAL A 127 14.88 -9.19 18.87
N LYS A 128 15.21 -10.47 19.00
CA LYS A 128 15.11 -11.39 17.85
C LYS A 128 13.65 -11.63 17.50
N GLY A 129 13.28 -11.39 16.26
CA GLY A 129 11.97 -11.81 15.76
C GLY A 129 11.93 -13.33 15.61
N GLY A 130 10.75 -13.92 15.80
CA GLY A 130 10.51 -15.32 15.54
C GLY A 130 10.37 -15.64 14.05
N VAL A 131 10.18 -16.93 13.79
CA VAL A 131 10.13 -17.52 12.45
C VAL A 131 8.92 -18.46 12.35
N ILE A 132 8.22 -18.43 11.23
CA ILE A 132 7.22 -19.42 10.85
C ILE A 132 7.65 -20.07 9.53
N THR A 133 7.69 -21.40 9.50
CA THR A 133 7.94 -22.19 8.29
C THR A 133 6.82 -23.19 8.04
N GLY A 134 6.57 -23.45 6.76
CA GLY A 134 5.62 -24.46 6.33
C GLY A 134 5.76 -24.76 4.84
N ARG A 135 5.03 -25.77 4.40
CA ARG A 135 4.94 -26.21 3.01
C ARG A 135 3.49 -26.12 2.53
N VAL A 136 3.34 -25.68 1.29
CA VAL A 136 2.05 -25.57 0.61
C VAL A 136 2.00 -26.53 -0.56
N THR A 137 0.92 -27.30 -0.61
CA THR A 137 0.62 -28.23 -1.71
C THR A 137 -0.78 -27.98 -2.25
N ASP A 138 -1.06 -28.46 -3.45
CA ASP A 138 -2.43 -28.56 -3.97
C ASP A 138 -3.08 -29.91 -3.61
N GLY A 139 -4.30 -30.13 -4.10
CA GLY A 139 -5.08 -31.33 -3.80
C GLY A 139 -4.49 -32.63 -4.37
N ASP A 140 -3.51 -32.53 -5.27
CA ASP A 140 -2.78 -33.66 -5.85
C ASP A 140 -1.41 -33.85 -5.15
N GLY A 141 -1.10 -33.04 -4.13
CA GLY A 141 0.16 -33.08 -3.39
C GLY A 141 1.31 -32.33 -4.05
N THR A 142 1.04 -31.63 -5.16
CA THR A 142 2.04 -30.88 -5.91
C THR A 142 2.40 -29.59 -5.16
N PRO A 143 3.68 -29.20 -5.08
CA PRO A 143 4.07 -27.90 -4.54
C PRO A 143 3.36 -26.74 -5.20
N VAL A 144 2.82 -25.83 -4.40
CA VAL A 144 2.24 -24.57 -4.90
C VAL A 144 3.30 -23.49 -4.84
N ILE A 145 3.66 -22.95 -6.00
CA ILE A 145 4.78 -22.01 -6.19
C ILE A 145 4.26 -20.57 -6.30
N GLY A 146 4.94 -19.63 -5.64
CA GLY A 146 4.70 -18.19 -5.79
C GLY A 146 3.37 -17.69 -5.23
N GLU A 147 2.67 -18.51 -4.44
CA GLU A 147 1.41 -18.11 -3.83
C GLU A 147 1.69 -17.42 -2.49
N ARG A 148 0.96 -16.33 -2.23
CA ARG A 148 1.22 -15.46 -1.09
C ARG A 148 0.61 -16.01 0.20
N ILE A 149 1.43 -16.12 1.23
CA ILE A 149 1.08 -16.39 2.62
C ILE A 149 0.61 -15.11 3.29
N HIS A 150 -0.53 -15.20 3.94
CA HIS A 150 -1.14 -14.14 4.73
C HIS A 150 -0.91 -14.47 6.21
N LEU A 151 -0.13 -13.63 6.88
CA LEU A 151 0.11 -13.70 8.32
C LEU A 151 -0.66 -12.58 9.01
N ASN A 152 -1.67 -12.94 9.80
CA ASN A 152 -2.47 -11.98 10.56
C ASN A 152 -2.22 -12.16 12.05
N GLN A 153 -2.08 -11.05 12.78
CA GLN A 153 -2.03 -11.10 14.23
C GLN A 153 -3.42 -11.43 14.77
N ALA A 154 -3.49 -12.35 15.71
CA ALA A 154 -4.70 -12.68 16.45
C ALA A 154 -4.69 -11.94 17.79
N ASP A 155 -5.83 -11.37 18.17
CA ASP A 155 -6.03 -10.81 19.50
C ASP A 155 -6.22 -11.92 20.56
N LYS A 156 -6.44 -11.52 21.83
CA LYS A 156 -6.63 -12.46 22.94
C LYS A 156 -7.86 -13.38 22.77
N GLN A 157 -8.80 -13.03 21.90
CA GLN A 157 -10.03 -13.76 21.61
C GLN A 157 -9.92 -14.56 20.29
N GLY A 158 -8.74 -14.57 19.65
CA GLY A 158 -8.53 -15.23 18.36
C GLY A 158 -9.13 -14.47 17.18
N GLN A 159 -9.58 -13.23 17.37
CA GLN A 159 -10.07 -12.40 16.27
C GLN A 159 -8.91 -11.68 15.58
N ARG A 160 -9.07 -11.38 14.30
CA ARG A 160 -8.07 -10.62 13.55
C ARG A 160 -7.79 -9.28 14.24
N GLY A 161 -6.57 -9.12 14.73
CA GLY A 161 -5.99 -7.83 15.01
C GLY A 161 -6.02 -6.98 13.74
N GLY A 162 -6.30 -5.69 13.88
CA GLY A 162 -6.39 -4.79 12.75
C GLY A 162 -5.08 -4.71 11.97
N ARG A 163 -5.10 -5.29 10.75
CA ARG A 163 -4.15 -5.17 9.63
C ARG A 163 -2.85 -5.98 9.72
N GLY A 164 -2.45 -6.49 8.54
CA GLY A 164 -1.32 -7.39 8.34
C GLY A 164 0.06 -6.72 8.49
N PHE A 165 1.08 -7.57 8.64
CA PHE A 165 2.47 -7.17 8.80
C PHE A 165 3.02 -6.45 7.57
N PHE A 166 3.62 -5.27 7.77
CA PHE A 166 4.46 -4.64 6.76
C PHE A 166 5.84 -5.28 6.81
N SER A 167 6.35 -5.74 5.66
CA SER A 167 7.73 -6.20 5.53
C SER A 167 8.43 -5.47 4.40
N PHE A 168 9.69 -5.15 4.62
CA PHE A 168 10.59 -4.64 3.60
C PHE A 168 10.96 -5.68 2.54
N ASN A 169 10.66 -6.95 2.78
CA ASN A 169 10.83 -8.03 1.81
C ASN A 169 9.47 -8.69 1.51
N PRO A 170 8.71 -8.20 0.52
CA PRO A 170 7.41 -8.80 0.19
C PRO A 170 7.53 -10.24 -0.29
N SER A 171 8.64 -10.61 -0.95
CA SER A 171 8.88 -11.96 -1.47
C SER A 171 9.03 -13.02 -0.38
N MET A 172 9.31 -12.63 0.87
CA MET A 172 9.39 -13.60 1.98
C MET A 172 8.03 -14.23 2.34
N TYR A 173 6.93 -13.65 1.84
CA TYR A 173 5.58 -14.17 1.99
C TYR A 173 5.16 -15.04 0.81
N GLU A 174 6.02 -15.34 -0.15
CA GLU A 174 5.69 -16.21 -1.28
C GLU A 174 6.31 -17.59 -1.06
N THR A 175 5.62 -18.63 -1.53
CA THR A 175 6.18 -19.98 -1.55
C THR A 175 7.25 -20.11 -2.63
N ASP A 176 8.33 -20.83 -2.33
CA ASP A 176 9.40 -21.12 -3.30
C ASP A 176 8.98 -22.20 -4.32
N ASP A 177 9.91 -22.61 -5.17
CA ASP A 177 9.74 -23.64 -6.20
C ASP A 177 9.46 -25.05 -5.62
N ARG A 178 9.66 -25.24 -4.31
CA ARG A 178 9.35 -26.47 -3.56
C ARG A 178 8.05 -26.33 -2.75
N GLY A 179 7.37 -25.19 -2.87
CA GLY A 179 6.16 -24.85 -2.11
C GLY A 179 6.46 -24.49 -0.65
N ILE A 180 7.72 -24.26 -0.28
CA ILE A 180 8.14 -23.96 1.08
C ILE A 180 8.12 -22.44 1.27
N TYR A 181 7.71 -21.99 2.46
CA TYR A 181 7.81 -20.59 2.85
C TYR A 181 8.52 -20.44 4.19
N ARG A 182 9.16 -19.28 4.39
CA ARG A 182 9.83 -18.91 5.64
C ARG A 182 9.65 -17.42 5.92
N ILE A 183 8.76 -17.12 6.85
CA ILE A 183 8.50 -15.76 7.31
C ILE A 183 9.30 -15.56 8.60
N TYR A 184 10.16 -14.53 8.64
CA TYR A 184 11.03 -14.25 9.78
C TYR A 184 10.93 -12.77 10.18
N GLY A 185 11.45 -12.43 11.37
CA GLY A 185 11.29 -11.08 11.91
C GLY A 185 9.87 -10.85 12.42
N ILE A 186 9.23 -11.92 12.92
CA ILE A 186 7.87 -11.87 13.45
C ILE A 186 7.95 -11.47 14.94
N PRO A 187 7.32 -10.38 15.38
CA PRO A 187 7.21 -10.05 16.80
C PRO A 187 6.58 -11.17 17.61
N ALA A 188 6.91 -11.21 18.90
CA ALA A 188 6.25 -12.16 19.79
C ALA A 188 4.73 -11.89 19.84
N GLY A 189 3.93 -12.93 19.72
CA GLY A 189 2.49 -12.79 19.61
C GLY A 189 1.78 -14.06 19.17
N LYS A 190 0.48 -13.92 18.89
CA LYS A 190 -0.39 -14.97 18.39
C LYS A 190 -0.79 -14.65 16.97
N TYR A 191 -0.78 -15.66 16.10
CA TYR A 191 -0.93 -15.47 14.67
C TYR A 191 -1.84 -16.51 14.03
N THR A 192 -2.58 -16.10 13.00
CA THR A 192 -3.19 -17.00 12.01
C THR A 192 -2.41 -16.94 10.71
N VAL A 193 -2.24 -18.11 10.09
CA VAL A 193 -1.61 -18.24 8.76
C VAL A 193 -2.66 -18.73 7.78
N SER A 194 -2.73 -18.08 6.63
CA SER A 194 -3.59 -18.49 5.52
C SER A 194 -2.91 -18.26 4.19
N ILE A 195 -3.46 -18.84 3.14
CA ILE A 195 -2.99 -18.68 1.77
C ILE A 195 -4.19 -18.65 0.83
N GLY A 196 -4.08 -17.90 -0.26
CA GLY A 196 -5.13 -17.75 -1.26
C GLY A 196 -6.12 -16.62 -0.95
N GLU A 197 -7.12 -16.52 -1.82
CA GLU A 197 -7.96 -15.34 -1.95
C GLU A 197 -9.31 -15.51 -1.23
N SER A 198 -9.76 -14.44 -0.58
CA SER A 198 -11.11 -14.36 -0.02
C SER A 198 -12.02 -13.57 -0.95
N THR A 199 -13.14 -14.18 -1.34
CA THR A 199 -14.20 -13.52 -2.12
C THR A 199 -15.04 -12.57 -1.26
N ASP A 200 -14.99 -12.69 0.07
CA ASP A 200 -15.80 -11.89 0.99
C ASP A 200 -15.11 -10.59 1.45
N GLU A 201 -13.78 -10.56 1.41
CA GLU A 201 -12.99 -9.42 1.91
C GLU A 201 -12.63 -8.41 0.81
N GLY A 202 -13.07 -8.70 -0.42
CA GLY A 202 -12.96 -7.80 -1.55
C GLY A 202 -11.53 -7.43 -1.92
N ILE A 203 -10.55 -8.28 -1.61
CA ILE A 203 -9.14 -8.06 -1.94
C ILE A 203 -8.96 -8.33 -3.44
N SER A 204 -8.74 -7.27 -4.21
CA SER A 204 -8.36 -7.38 -5.62
C SER A 204 -6.87 -7.63 -5.73
N ARG A 205 -6.48 -8.55 -6.62
CA ARG A 205 -5.09 -8.80 -6.98
C ARG A 205 -4.55 -7.51 -7.60
N PHE A 206 -3.56 -6.90 -6.95
CA PHE A 206 -2.75 -5.87 -7.59
C PHE A 206 -1.95 -6.53 -8.72
N GLY A 207 -2.47 -6.44 -9.95
CA GLY A 207 -1.65 -6.44 -11.17
C GLY A 207 -1.00 -7.75 -11.62
N ILE A 208 -1.37 -8.94 -11.13
CA ILE A 208 -0.87 -10.20 -11.69
C ILE A 208 -2.03 -11.13 -12.03
N GLY A 209 -2.52 -10.96 -13.26
CA GLY A 209 -3.55 -11.77 -13.90
C GLY A 209 -3.10 -13.21 -14.09
N GLY A 210 -3.68 -14.10 -13.31
CA GLY A 210 -3.74 -15.53 -13.61
C GLY A 210 -5.18 -15.91 -13.96
N ARG A 211 -5.36 -16.90 -14.84
CA ARG A 211 -6.67 -17.49 -15.20
C ARG A 211 -7.34 -18.29 -14.07
N GLY A 212 -6.81 -18.20 -12.85
CA GLY A 212 -7.40 -18.83 -11.69
C GLY A 212 -6.76 -18.40 -10.38
N TYR A 213 -7.46 -18.73 -9.30
CA TYR A 213 -7.09 -18.38 -7.93
C TYR A 213 -7.32 -19.57 -7.01
N TYR A 214 -6.56 -19.66 -5.93
CA TYR A 214 -6.89 -20.56 -4.84
C TYR A 214 -7.86 -19.86 -3.89
N LYS A 215 -8.93 -20.55 -3.48
CA LYS A 215 -9.75 -20.07 -2.37
C LYS A 215 -8.92 -20.05 -1.10
N ARG A 216 -9.15 -19.05 -0.24
CA ARG A 216 -8.41 -18.92 1.00
C ARG A 216 -8.58 -20.14 1.88
N ILE A 217 -7.46 -20.69 2.34
CA ILE A 217 -7.38 -21.75 3.34
C ILE A 217 -6.48 -21.28 4.48
N PHE A 218 -6.89 -21.57 5.70
CA PHE A 218 -6.15 -21.30 6.94
C PHE A 218 -5.47 -22.57 7.42
N HIS A 219 -4.30 -22.43 8.03
CA HIS A 219 -3.62 -23.55 8.66
C HIS A 219 -4.50 -24.18 9.77
N PRO A 220 -4.63 -25.52 9.83
CA PRO A 220 -3.96 -26.50 8.96
C PRO A 220 -4.62 -26.73 7.60
N ASN A 221 -5.94 -26.70 7.47
CA ASN A 221 -6.68 -26.88 6.20
C ASN A 221 -8.13 -26.38 6.31
N MET A 222 -8.34 -25.22 6.94
CA MET A 222 -9.67 -24.71 7.30
C MET A 222 -10.13 -23.64 6.31
N THR A 223 -11.40 -23.67 5.91
CA THR A 223 -12.03 -22.58 5.13
C THR A 223 -12.55 -21.44 6.01
N GLU A 224 -12.76 -21.72 7.29
CA GLU A 224 -13.23 -20.77 8.30
C GLU A 224 -12.07 -20.34 9.20
N GLU A 225 -11.84 -19.04 9.32
CA GLU A 225 -10.76 -18.50 10.15
C GLU A 225 -10.91 -18.81 11.63
N SER A 226 -12.15 -18.84 12.15
CA SER A 226 -12.43 -19.17 13.56
C SER A 226 -11.99 -20.58 13.95
N LYS A 227 -11.74 -21.45 12.97
CA LYS A 227 -11.23 -22.81 13.15
C LYS A 227 -9.73 -22.93 12.89
N ALA A 228 -9.06 -21.83 12.48
CA ALA A 228 -7.64 -21.82 12.24
C ALA A 228 -6.86 -22.09 13.53
N THR A 229 -5.75 -22.81 13.41
CA THR A 229 -4.83 -23.00 14.53
C THR A 229 -4.08 -21.71 14.79
N ILE A 230 -4.10 -21.26 16.04
CA ILE A 230 -3.32 -20.12 16.51
C ILE A 230 -1.87 -20.56 16.70
N ILE A 231 -0.95 -19.86 16.03
CA ILE A 231 0.49 -20.07 16.15
C ILE A 231 1.04 -19.05 17.14
N GLU A 232 1.62 -19.53 18.22
CA GLU A 232 2.28 -18.70 19.22
C GLU A 232 3.76 -18.55 18.88
N ILE A 233 4.21 -17.30 18.79
CA ILE A 233 5.60 -16.93 18.55
C ILE A 233 6.13 -16.22 19.79
N GLY A 234 7.19 -16.75 20.38
CA GLY A 234 8.04 -16.07 21.36
C GLY A 234 9.24 -15.38 20.72
N GLU A 235 9.97 -14.60 21.51
CA GLU A 235 11.22 -13.95 21.09
C GLU A 235 12.22 -14.97 20.51
N GLY A 236 12.67 -14.74 19.27
CA GLY A 236 13.62 -15.59 18.56
C GLY A 236 13.18 -17.05 18.33
N SER A 237 11.92 -17.39 18.66
CA SER A 237 11.40 -18.75 18.53
C SER A 237 11.06 -19.10 17.08
N GLU A 238 10.95 -20.40 16.81
CA GLU A 238 10.59 -20.92 15.49
C GLU A 238 9.41 -21.87 15.59
N ALA A 239 8.36 -21.59 14.82
CA ALA A 239 7.27 -22.52 14.56
C ALA A 239 7.48 -23.18 13.20
N THR A 240 7.46 -24.50 13.18
CA THR A 240 7.67 -25.33 11.97
C THR A 240 6.42 -26.16 11.68
N ASN A 241 6.38 -26.77 10.48
CA ASN A 241 5.28 -27.63 10.03
C ASN A 241 3.92 -26.93 10.01
N VAL A 242 3.92 -25.63 9.70
CA VAL A 242 2.71 -24.85 9.48
C VAL A 242 2.21 -25.11 8.05
N ASP A 243 1.92 -26.36 7.74
CA ASP A 243 1.63 -26.78 6.37
C ASP A 243 0.17 -26.49 6.00
N ILE A 244 -0.07 -26.26 4.70
CA ILE A 244 -1.42 -26.04 4.14
C ILE A 244 -1.56 -26.81 2.81
N SER A 245 -2.68 -27.49 2.62
CA SER A 245 -3.09 -28.11 1.36
C SER A 245 -4.25 -27.32 0.76
N LEU A 246 -4.04 -26.82 -0.45
CA LEU A 246 -5.01 -26.07 -1.22
C LEU A 246 -5.86 -27.00 -2.08
N GLY A 247 -7.13 -26.64 -2.28
CA GLY A 247 -7.95 -27.27 -3.31
C GLY A 247 -7.48 -26.89 -4.73
N ARG A 248 -8.21 -27.35 -5.75
CA ARG A 248 -7.94 -26.94 -7.15
C ARG A 248 -8.16 -25.42 -7.33
N LYS A 249 -7.38 -24.82 -8.24
CA LYS A 249 -7.60 -23.43 -8.65
C LYS A 249 -9.02 -23.26 -9.20
N SER A 250 -9.73 -22.27 -8.67
CA SER A 250 -10.98 -21.78 -9.22
C SER A 250 -10.68 -20.86 -10.40
N LYS A 251 -11.61 -20.77 -11.36
CA LYS A 251 -11.48 -19.89 -12.53
C LYS A 251 -11.65 -18.44 -12.10
N SER A 252 -10.84 -17.55 -12.67
CA SER A 252 -11.11 -16.12 -12.68
C SER A 252 -11.78 -15.73 -14.01
N PHE A 253 -12.45 -14.60 -14.00
CA PHE A 253 -13.25 -14.09 -15.10
C PHE A 253 -12.83 -12.66 -15.47
N ALA A 254 -13.43 -12.16 -16.53
CA ALA A 254 -13.20 -10.81 -17.02
C ALA A 254 -14.49 -10.02 -17.22
N ALA A 255 -14.36 -8.71 -17.16
CA ALA A 255 -15.42 -7.77 -17.51
C ALA A 255 -14.93 -6.82 -18.60
N THR A 256 -15.68 -6.70 -19.70
CA THR A 256 -15.34 -5.82 -20.82
C THR A 256 -16.39 -4.75 -21.04
N GLY A 257 -15.94 -3.59 -21.51
CA GLY A 257 -16.82 -2.45 -21.71
C GLY A 257 -16.21 -1.34 -22.54
N ARG A 258 -16.90 -0.20 -22.61
CA ARG A 258 -16.45 1.02 -23.27
C ARG A 258 -16.61 2.24 -22.38
N ILE A 259 -15.75 3.22 -22.61
CA ILE A 259 -15.80 4.53 -21.96
C ILE A 259 -16.22 5.57 -22.99
N MET A 260 -17.23 6.36 -22.64
CA MET A 260 -17.80 7.41 -23.49
C MET A 260 -17.84 8.73 -22.71
N ASP A 261 -17.62 9.85 -23.39
CA ASP A 261 -17.83 11.18 -22.82
C ASP A 261 -19.31 11.60 -22.87
N GLU A 262 -19.63 12.79 -22.38
CA GLU A 262 -21.00 13.31 -22.36
C GLU A 262 -21.64 13.47 -23.74
N SER A 263 -20.82 13.59 -24.80
CA SER A 263 -21.28 13.69 -26.20
C SER A 263 -21.49 12.32 -26.85
N GLY A 264 -21.19 11.23 -26.13
CA GLY A 264 -21.23 9.87 -26.66
C GLY A 264 -20.02 9.55 -27.55
N LYS A 265 -18.88 10.22 -27.35
CA LYS A 265 -17.63 9.88 -28.05
C LYS A 265 -16.75 8.99 -27.18
N ALA A 266 -16.10 8.02 -27.81
CA ALA A 266 -15.17 7.12 -27.13
C ALA A 266 -14.00 7.88 -26.48
N VAL A 267 -13.71 7.54 -25.22
CA VAL A 267 -12.57 8.08 -24.47
C VAL A 267 -11.38 7.15 -24.60
N VAL A 268 -10.29 7.64 -25.18
CA VAL A 268 -9.03 6.91 -25.40
C VAL A 268 -8.03 7.24 -24.29
N GLY A 269 -7.29 6.25 -23.82
CA GLY A 269 -6.18 6.47 -22.88
C GLY A 269 -6.61 6.57 -21.41
N ALA A 270 -7.89 6.37 -21.09
CA ALA A 270 -8.37 6.40 -19.71
C ALA A 270 -8.05 5.07 -19.02
N ARG A 271 -7.49 5.14 -17.80
CA ARG A 271 -7.22 3.96 -16.98
C ARG A 271 -8.49 3.56 -16.25
N VAL A 272 -8.95 2.32 -16.44
CA VAL A 272 -10.11 1.80 -15.71
C VAL A 272 -9.64 1.05 -14.48
N GLY A 273 -10.21 1.37 -13.33
CA GLY A 273 -10.07 0.61 -12.09
C GLY A 273 -11.32 -0.20 -11.79
N ASN A 274 -11.17 -1.21 -10.95
CA ASN A 274 -12.29 -1.92 -10.33
C ASN A 274 -12.11 -2.01 -8.82
N GLY A 275 -13.20 -2.08 -8.08
CA GLY A 275 -13.18 -2.37 -6.65
C GLY A 275 -14.29 -3.35 -6.30
N SER A 276 -14.05 -4.22 -5.32
CA SER A 276 -15.07 -5.13 -4.81
C SER A 276 -16.10 -4.35 -4.00
N VAL A 277 -17.38 -4.57 -4.27
CA VAL A 277 -18.49 -3.91 -3.57
C VAL A 277 -18.92 -4.77 -2.39
N MET A 278 -18.82 -4.21 -1.19
CA MET A 278 -19.20 -4.87 0.06
C MET A 278 -20.68 -5.27 0.09
N LYS A 279 -21.05 -6.10 1.07
CA LYS A 279 -22.44 -6.55 1.27
C LYS A 279 -23.44 -5.39 1.42
N ASP A 280 -22.99 -4.25 1.95
CA ASP A 280 -23.78 -3.03 2.12
C ASP A 280 -24.07 -2.26 0.81
N GLY A 281 -23.45 -2.64 -0.31
CA GLY A 281 -23.64 -2.04 -1.63
C GLY A 281 -23.06 -0.62 -1.79
N LYS A 282 -22.51 -0.03 -0.73
CA LYS A 282 -22.08 1.37 -0.67
C LYS A 282 -20.58 1.54 -0.62
N ARG A 283 -19.87 0.56 -0.06
CA ARG A 283 -18.41 0.63 0.13
C ARG A 283 -17.69 -0.24 -0.87
N MET A 284 -16.71 0.36 -1.55
CA MET A 284 -15.74 -0.35 -2.37
C MET A 284 -14.45 -0.61 -1.59
N VAL A 285 -13.90 -1.80 -1.74
CA VAL A 285 -12.61 -2.21 -1.16
C VAL A 285 -11.79 -3.00 -2.18
N GLY A 286 -10.49 -3.11 -1.93
CA GLY A 286 -9.52 -3.82 -2.77
C GLY A 286 -9.61 -3.40 -4.23
N PHE A 287 -8.86 -2.37 -4.57
CA PHE A 287 -8.86 -1.80 -5.91
C PHE A 287 -7.91 -2.56 -6.82
N GLY A 288 -8.39 -2.96 -7.99
CA GLY A 288 -7.59 -3.46 -9.11
C GLY A 288 -7.44 -2.40 -10.18
N PHE A 289 -6.35 -2.51 -10.94
CA PHE A 289 -6.16 -1.73 -12.16
C PHE A 289 -6.49 -2.62 -13.35
N GLY A 290 -7.41 -2.14 -14.18
CA GLY A 290 -7.73 -2.70 -15.47
C GLY A 290 -6.84 -2.18 -16.59
N SER A 291 -7.23 -2.49 -17.81
CA SER A 291 -6.59 -1.96 -19.00
C SER A 291 -6.78 -0.44 -19.14
N ILE A 292 -5.91 0.17 -19.93
CA ILE A 292 -6.13 1.50 -20.49
C ILE A 292 -7.09 1.37 -21.68
N SER A 293 -8.02 2.31 -21.84
CA SER A 293 -8.98 2.27 -22.94
C SER A 293 -8.31 2.47 -24.30
N ASN A 294 -8.70 1.65 -25.28
CA ASN A 294 -8.14 1.69 -26.63
C ASN A 294 -8.74 2.83 -27.49
N SER A 295 -8.41 2.88 -28.79
CA SER A 295 -8.92 3.89 -29.72
C SER A 295 -10.44 3.90 -29.92
N LYS A 296 -11.13 2.82 -29.53
CA LYS A 296 -12.59 2.68 -29.51
C LYS A 296 -13.18 2.91 -28.11
N GLY A 297 -12.35 3.32 -27.16
CA GLY A 297 -12.73 3.47 -25.75
C GLY A 297 -12.95 2.14 -25.03
N GLU A 298 -12.58 1.01 -25.62
CA GLU A 298 -12.81 -0.31 -25.05
C GLU A 298 -11.80 -0.62 -23.95
N PHE A 299 -12.27 -1.24 -22.87
CA PHE A 299 -11.46 -1.68 -21.75
C PHE A 299 -11.77 -3.13 -21.36
N ARG A 300 -10.84 -3.74 -20.63
CA ARG A 300 -10.96 -5.09 -20.06
C ARG A 300 -10.40 -5.11 -18.64
N LEU A 301 -11.21 -5.64 -17.74
CA LEU A 301 -10.86 -6.00 -16.36
C LEU A 301 -10.66 -7.51 -16.32
N GLU A 302 -9.58 -7.99 -15.72
CA GLU A 302 -9.26 -9.42 -15.62
C GLU A 302 -9.01 -9.84 -14.17
N GLY A 303 -8.97 -11.16 -13.93
CA GLY A 303 -8.67 -11.70 -12.61
C GLY A 303 -9.83 -11.58 -11.63
N LEU A 304 -11.06 -11.36 -12.12
CA LEU A 304 -12.23 -11.17 -11.29
C LEU A 304 -12.71 -12.50 -10.75
N MET A 305 -12.83 -12.61 -9.43
CA MET A 305 -13.45 -13.75 -8.76
C MET A 305 -14.97 -13.57 -8.72
N PRO A 306 -15.77 -14.62 -8.51
CA PRO A 306 -17.20 -14.47 -8.23
C PRO A 306 -17.45 -13.46 -7.11
N GLY A 307 -18.31 -12.48 -7.37
CA GLY A 307 -18.56 -11.36 -6.47
C GLY A 307 -19.08 -10.13 -7.17
N ARG A 308 -19.41 -9.10 -6.37
CA ARG A 308 -19.90 -7.81 -6.85
C ARG A 308 -18.76 -6.81 -6.92
N TYR A 309 -18.73 -6.02 -7.98
CA TYR A 309 -17.70 -5.05 -8.24
C TYR A 309 -18.30 -3.74 -8.73
N ALA A 310 -17.49 -2.69 -8.69
CA ALA A 310 -17.74 -1.47 -9.41
C ALA A 310 -16.53 -1.14 -10.29
N ALA A 311 -16.77 -0.74 -11.54
CA ALA A 311 -15.76 -0.18 -12.42
C ALA A 311 -15.85 1.34 -12.43
N PHE A 312 -14.72 2.01 -12.62
CA PHE A 312 -14.61 3.45 -12.65
C PHE A 312 -13.35 3.89 -13.39
N VAL A 313 -13.32 5.13 -13.87
CA VAL A 313 -12.11 5.74 -14.42
C VAL A 313 -11.25 6.23 -13.27
N TRP A 314 -9.99 5.80 -13.27
CA TRP A 314 -9.01 6.28 -12.31
C TRP A 314 -8.47 7.64 -12.75
N GLY A 315 -8.75 8.69 -11.97
CA GLY A 315 -8.17 10.02 -12.20
C GLY A 315 -6.66 10.01 -11.92
N GLU A 316 -5.84 10.41 -12.89
CA GLU A 316 -4.41 10.64 -12.66
C GLU A 316 -4.20 12.07 -12.13
N GLY A 317 -3.77 12.20 -10.87
CA GLY A 317 -3.31 13.48 -10.30
C GLY A 317 -4.42 14.52 -10.07
N ASN A 318 -4.14 15.79 -10.37
CA ASN A 318 -5.08 16.93 -10.26
C ASN A 318 -6.17 16.94 -11.35
N ALA A 319 -6.43 15.80 -11.99
CA ALA A 319 -7.46 15.70 -13.02
C ALA A 319 -8.85 15.89 -12.39
N SER A 320 -9.57 16.88 -12.89
CA SER A 320 -10.98 17.16 -12.61
C SER A 320 -11.92 16.13 -13.25
N ASP A 321 -11.37 15.24 -14.08
CA ASP A 321 -12.08 14.19 -14.77
C ASP A 321 -12.42 13.02 -13.84
N TYR A 322 -13.67 12.58 -13.88
CA TYR A 322 -14.18 11.43 -13.13
C TYR A 322 -15.16 10.63 -13.98
N SER A 323 -15.54 9.44 -13.53
CA SER A 323 -16.65 8.71 -14.13
C SER A 323 -17.72 8.40 -13.10
N ASP A 324 -18.93 8.18 -13.59
CA ASP A 324 -19.89 7.41 -12.82
C ASP A 324 -19.32 6.02 -12.53
N THR A 325 -19.65 5.45 -11.38
CA THR A 325 -19.29 4.07 -11.04
C THR A 325 -20.36 3.13 -11.58
N ILE A 326 -19.98 2.12 -12.36
CA ILE A 326 -20.90 1.06 -12.78
C ILE A 326 -20.71 -0.17 -11.92
N GLN A 327 -21.76 -0.59 -11.21
CA GLN A 327 -21.75 -1.85 -10.47
C GLN A 327 -22.10 -3.02 -11.39
N PHE A 328 -21.43 -4.15 -11.18
CA PHE A 328 -21.65 -5.38 -11.91
C PHE A 328 -21.33 -6.60 -11.04
N GLU A 329 -21.77 -7.78 -11.45
CA GLU A 329 -21.57 -9.03 -10.74
C GLU A 329 -20.92 -10.08 -11.65
N ILE A 330 -19.96 -10.80 -11.08
CA ILE A 330 -19.35 -11.98 -11.69
C ILE A 330 -19.89 -13.20 -10.94
N THR A 331 -20.46 -14.16 -11.66
CA THR A 331 -20.98 -15.41 -11.09
C THR A 331 -20.07 -16.58 -11.46
N ASP A 332 -20.04 -16.93 -12.74
CA ASP A 332 -19.42 -18.13 -13.28
C ASP A 332 -18.95 -17.95 -14.74
N GLY A 333 -18.92 -16.70 -15.22
CA GLY A 333 -18.53 -16.35 -16.58
C GLY A 333 -18.04 -14.92 -16.72
N ASP A 334 -17.41 -14.67 -17.88
CA ASP A 334 -17.05 -13.32 -18.32
C ASP A 334 -18.31 -12.49 -18.60
N ILE A 335 -18.24 -11.18 -18.34
CA ILE A 335 -19.28 -10.23 -18.72
C ILE A 335 -18.78 -9.22 -19.75
N SER A 336 -19.69 -8.70 -20.55
CA SER A 336 -19.39 -7.74 -21.60
C SER A 336 -20.46 -6.67 -21.70
N GLY A 337 -20.11 -5.53 -22.31
CA GLY A 337 -21.05 -4.45 -22.56
C GLY A 337 -21.21 -3.50 -21.39
N LEU A 338 -20.23 -3.43 -20.48
CA LEU A 338 -20.20 -2.36 -19.48
C LEU A 338 -20.03 -1.00 -20.18
N GLU A 339 -20.77 0.00 -19.74
CA GLU A 339 -20.66 1.37 -20.25
C GLU A 339 -20.27 2.30 -19.10
N LEU A 340 -19.13 2.96 -19.24
CA LEU A 340 -18.65 3.98 -18.31
C LEU A 340 -18.81 5.35 -18.96
N LYS A 341 -19.50 6.25 -18.27
CA LYS A 341 -19.60 7.64 -18.68
C LYS A 341 -18.57 8.47 -17.94
N MET A 342 -17.70 9.13 -18.70
CA MET A 342 -16.68 10.02 -18.16
C MET A 342 -17.13 11.48 -18.27
N HIS A 343 -16.94 12.20 -17.18
CA HIS A 343 -17.21 13.62 -17.04
C HIS A 343 -15.88 14.34 -16.99
N ARG A 344 -15.78 15.47 -17.72
CA ARG A 344 -14.66 16.39 -17.59
C ARG A 344 -15.01 17.46 -16.58
N GLY A 345 -14.12 17.74 -15.64
CA GLY A 345 -14.33 18.81 -14.67
C GLY A 345 -13.50 20.06 -14.95
#